data_AF-A0AA36IX63-F1
#
_entry.id   AF-A0AA36IX63-F1
#
_cell.length_a   1.000
_cell.length_b   1.000
_cell.length_c   1.000
_cell.angle_alpha   90.00
_cell.angle_beta   90.00
_cell.angle_gamma   90.00
#
_symmetry.space_group_name_H-M   'P 1'
#
loop_
_entity.id
_entity.type
_entity.pdbx_description
1 polymer ?
#
loop_
_entity_poly.entity_id
_entity_poly.type
_entity_poly.pdbx_seq_one_letter_code
_entity_poly.pdbx_strand_id
1 'polypeptide(L)'
;MDCESVSFAHNNLEIDINNIIYPVTPGEQIYVAITQNVSPADDPRTLKPGTCTAYDHDPRLLGRSVMDQFDYVMFGKVYKKELKKDDNLAVRVG
;
A
#
# COMPACT_ATOMS: atom_id res chain seq x y z
N MET A 1 0.11 -9.25 -10.88
CA MET A 1 -1.10 -8.57 -11.40
C MET A 1 -0.64 -7.26 -12.01
N ASP A 2 -1.03 -6.98 -13.25
CA ASP A 2 -0.59 -5.79 -14.00
C ASP A 2 -1.74 -4.82 -14.14
N CYS A 3 -1.54 -3.57 -13.70
CA CYS A 3 -2.56 -2.52 -13.67
C CYS A 3 -2.03 -1.23 -14.28
N GLU A 4 -2.93 -0.48 -14.90
CA GLU A 4 -2.68 0.90 -15.34
C GLU A 4 -3.59 1.85 -14.57
N SER A 5 -3.08 3.02 -14.20
CA SER A 5 -3.88 4.03 -13.51
C SER A 5 -4.92 4.65 -14.43
N VAL A 6 -6.17 4.66 -13.98
CA VAL A 6 -7.28 5.35 -14.68
C VAL A 6 -7.16 6.88 -14.63
N SER A 7 -6.50 7.43 -13.62
CA SER A 7 -6.42 8.89 -13.39
C SER A 7 -5.13 9.51 -13.90
N PHE A 8 -4.05 8.73 -13.99
CA PHE A 8 -2.72 9.22 -14.35
C PHE A 8 -2.13 8.34 -15.44
N ALA A 9 -2.18 8.81 -16.69
CA ALA A 9 -1.62 8.10 -17.82
C ALA A 9 -0.14 7.73 -17.58
N HIS A 10 0.25 6.54 -18.05
CA HIS A 10 1.61 6.00 -17.94
C HIS A 10 2.09 5.65 -16.52
N ASN A 11 1.19 5.66 -15.52
CA ASN A 11 1.47 5.07 -14.21
C ASN A 11 1.02 3.61 -14.19
N ASN A 12 1.99 2.72 -14.22
CA ASN A 12 1.78 1.27 -14.16
C ASN A 12 2.07 0.74 -12.75
N LEU A 13 1.27 -0.24 -12.31
CA LEU A 13 1.45 -0.96 -11.06
C LEU A 13 1.53 -2.46 -11.36
N GLU A 14 2.63 -3.08 -10.94
CA GLU A 14 2.80 -4.53 -10.92
C GLU A 14 2.81 -4.97 -9.46
N ILE A 15 1.89 -5.85 -9.09
CA ILE A 15 1.70 -6.28 -7.70
C ILE A 15 1.38 -7.77 -7.59
N ASP A 16 2.02 -8.44 -6.65
CA ASP A 16 1.69 -9.81 -6.28
C ASP A 16 0.69 -9.81 -5.13
N ILE A 17 -0.45 -10.48 -5.32
CA ILE A 17 -1.52 -10.55 -4.32
C ILE A 17 -1.91 -12.00 -4.05
N ASN A 18 -2.41 -12.24 -2.83
CA ASN A 18 -2.94 -13.54 -2.48
C ASN A 18 -4.39 -13.69 -2.96
N ASN A 19 -4.55 -14.29 -4.15
CA ASN A 19 -5.85 -14.52 -4.78
C ASN A 19 -6.79 -15.45 -3.99
N ILE A 20 -6.31 -16.19 -2.98
CA ILE A 20 -7.17 -17.04 -2.15
C ILE A 20 -8.02 -16.20 -1.19
N ILE A 21 -7.44 -15.12 -0.64
CA ILE A 21 -8.08 -14.25 0.35
C ILE A 21 -8.62 -12.95 -0.25
N TYR A 22 -8.09 -12.55 -1.41
CA TYR A 22 -8.55 -11.39 -2.16
C TYR A 22 -8.63 -11.74 -3.65
N PRO A 23 -9.74 -12.36 -4.11
CA PRO A 23 -9.90 -12.75 -5.50
C PRO A 23 -10.11 -11.51 -6.37
N VAL A 24 -9.34 -11.41 -7.46
CA VAL A 24 -9.47 -10.33 -8.45
C VAL A 24 -9.77 -10.89 -9.83
N THR A 25 -10.48 -10.12 -10.65
CA THR A 25 -10.82 -10.50 -12.03
C THR A 25 -10.24 -9.51 -13.05
N PRO A 26 -9.81 -9.94 -14.25
CA PRO A 26 -9.39 -9.01 -15.30
C PRO A 26 -10.49 -7.97 -15.63
N GLY A 27 -10.10 -6.70 -15.73
CA GLY A 27 -11.02 -5.58 -16.01
C GLY A 27 -11.65 -4.96 -14.76
N GLU A 28 -11.43 -5.54 -13.58
CA GLU A 28 -11.84 -4.95 -12.30
C GLU A 28 -11.00 -3.70 -11.97
N GLN A 29 -11.65 -2.69 -11.39
CA GLN A 29 -10.97 -1.49 -10.92
C GLN A 29 -10.69 -1.62 -9.43
N ILE A 30 -9.42 -1.50 -9.05
CA ILE A 30 -8.99 -1.53 -7.66
C ILE A 30 -8.56 -0.14 -7.20
N TYR A 31 -8.91 0.20 -5.97
CA TYR A 31 -8.44 1.42 -5.32
C TYR A 31 -7.21 1.10 -4.47
N VAL A 32 -6.08 1.75 -4.77
CA VAL A 32 -4.79 1.48 -4.11
C VAL A 32 -4.29 2.74 -3.41
N ALA A 33 -3.95 2.60 -2.14
CA ALA A 33 -3.32 3.64 -1.34
C ALA A 33 -2.00 3.12 -0.73
N ILE A 34 -0.95 3.93 -0.79
CA ILE A 34 0.35 3.63 -0.18
C ILE A 34 0.59 4.64 0.95
N THR A 35 0.76 4.16 2.17
CA THR A 35 1.03 4.99 3.34
C THR A 35 2.21 4.45 4.15
N GLN A 36 2.91 5.35 4.84
CA GLN A 36 3.97 4.99 5.80
C GLN A 36 3.43 4.71 7.20
N ASN A 37 2.19 5.16 7.49
CA ASN A 37 1.56 5.03 8.81
C ASN A 37 0.07 4.73 8.65
N VAL A 38 -0.45 3.91 9.56
CA VAL A 38 -1.83 3.42 9.60
C VAL A 38 -2.64 4.04 10.74
N SER A 39 -2.00 4.90 11.56
CA SER A 39 -2.67 5.62 12.64
C SER A 39 -3.80 6.52 12.11
N PRO A 40 -4.94 6.60 12.81
CA PRO A 40 -6.03 7.47 12.43
C PRO A 40 -5.60 8.95 12.37
N ALA A 41 -6.24 9.73 11.50
CA ALA A 41 -5.91 11.13 11.28
C ALA A 41 -6.07 12.00 12.54
N ASP A 42 -7.00 11.62 13.42
CA ASP A 42 -7.36 12.36 14.63
C ASP A 42 -6.45 12.06 15.85
N ASP A 43 -5.70 10.94 15.83
CA ASP A 43 -4.71 10.57 16.85
C ASP A 43 -3.47 9.95 16.17
N PRO A 44 -2.58 10.79 15.61
CA PRO A 44 -1.36 10.32 14.98
C PRO A 44 -0.38 9.92 16.07
N ARG A 45 -0.57 8.74 16.66
CA ARG A 45 0.56 8.01 17.23
C ARG A 45 1.49 7.70 16.07
N THR A 46 2.45 8.59 15.85
CA THR A 46 3.45 8.44 14.80
C THR A 46 4.22 7.16 15.10
N LEU A 47 3.79 6.05 14.49
CA LEU A 47 4.59 4.84 14.43
C LEU A 47 5.89 5.26 13.77
N LYS A 48 6.99 5.17 14.53
CA LYS A 48 8.27 5.72 14.06
C LYS A 48 8.63 5.02 12.75
N PRO A 49 9.15 5.74 11.75
CA PRO A 49 9.65 5.12 10.54
C PRO A 49 10.62 3.98 10.89
N GLY A 50 10.32 2.76 10.46
CA GLY A 50 11.11 1.56 10.76
C GLY A 50 10.75 0.81 12.05
N THR A 51 9.77 1.29 12.83
CA THR A 51 9.17 0.54 13.94
C THR A 51 7.77 0.05 13.62
N CYS A 52 7.25 0.31 12.42
CA CYS A 52 5.96 -0.21 11.99
C CYS A 52 6.06 -1.74 11.88
N THR A 53 5.20 -2.45 12.60
CA THR A 53 5.18 -3.92 12.63
C THR A 53 3.86 -4.47 12.11
N ALA A 54 3.85 -5.76 11.80
CA ALA A 54 2.62 -6.47 11.46
C ALA A 54 1.56 -6.42 12.57
N TYR A 55 1.89 -6.02 13.81
CA TYR A 55 0.97 -5.96 14.95
C TYR A 55 0.32 -4.58 15.16
N ASP A 56 0.63 -3.61 14.30
CA ASP A 56 0.09 -2.24 14.40
C ASP A 56 -1.37 -2.14 13.93
N HIS A 57 -2.06 -3.27 13.81
CA HIS A 57 -3.49 -3.36 13.58
C HIS A 57 -4.25 -3.76 14.85
N ASP A 58 -3.57 -4.03 15.98
CA ASP A 58 -4.28 -4.42 17.21
C ASP A 58 -5.18 -3.25 17.66
N PRO A 59 -6.51 -3.43 17.70
CA PRO A 59 -7.43 -2.36 18.09
C PRO A 59 -7.18 -1.85 19.52
N ARG A 60 -6.53 -2.65 20.37
CA ARG A 60 -6.13 -2.24 21.72
C ARG A 60 -4.94 -1.28 21.71
N LEU A 61 -4.11 -1.33 20.66
CA LEU A 61 -2.92 -0.49 20.50
C LEU A 61 -3.23 0.79 19.71
N LEU A 62 -4.04 0.72 18.66
CA LEU A 62 -4.29 1.86 17.76
C LEU A 62 -5.75 2.30 17.66
N GLY A 63 -6.70 1.56 18.24
CA GLY A 63 -8.12 1.82 18.02
C GLY A 63 -8.50 1.54 16.57
N ARG A 64 -9.27 2.45 15.96
CA ARG A 64 -9.65 2.36 14.54
C ARG A 64 -8.48 2.83 13.68
N SER A 65 -8.02 1.98 12.77
CA SER A 65 -6.88 2.28 11.90
C SER A 65 -7.35 2.69 10.50
N VAL A 66 -6.47 3.32 9.72
CA VAL A 66 -6.74 3.61 8.29
C VAL A 66 -6.93 2.31 7.50
N MET A 67 -6.32 1.21 7.95
CA MET A 67 -6.43 -0.12 7.32
C MET A 67 -7.86 -0.65 7.35
N ASP A 68 -8.67 -0.27 8.35
CA ASP A 68 -10.05 -0.73 8.50
C ASP A 68 -10.99 -0.23 7.38
N GLN A 69 -10.49 0.66 6.51
CA GLN A 69 -11.22 1.19 5.35
C GLN A 69 -10.94 0.41 4.06
N PHE A 70 -10.04 -0.57 4.09
CA PHE A 70 -9.59 -1.34 2.93
C PHE A 70 -9.85 -2.83 3.13
N ASP A 71 -10.18 -3.52 2.04
CA ASP A 71 -10.45 -4.96 2.06
C ASP A 71 -9.17 -5.81 2.09
N TYR A 72 -8.06 -5.27 1.58
CA TYR A 72 -6.78 -5.95 1.49
C TYR A 72 -5.63 -5.02 1.85
N VAL A 73 -4.78 -5.47 2.78
CA VAL A 73 -3.67 -4.67 3.31
C VAL A 73 -2.40 -5.48 3.27
N MET A 74 -1.34 -4.84 2.80
CA MET A 74 0.01 -5.40 2.73
C MET A 74 0.99 -4.51 3.48
N PHE A 75 1.94 -5.15 4.15
CA PHE A 75 3.11 -4.50 4.71
C PHE A 75 4.34 -4.97 3.94
N GLY A 76 5.11 -4.03 3.41
CA GLY A 76 6.33 -4.32 2.66
C GLY A 76 7.39 -3.23 2.86
N LYS A 77 8.63 -3.57 2.54
CA LYS A 77 9.79 -2.69 2.65
C LYS A 77 10.23 -2.23 1.27
N VAL A 78 10.44 -0.92 1.13
CA VAL A 78 11.08 -0.36 -0.07
C VAL A 78 12.52 -0.88 -0.13
N TYR A 79 12.85 -1.63 -1.18
CA TYR A 79 14.20 -2.18 -1.37
C TYR A 79 14.93 -1.54 -2.54
N LYS A 80 14.21 -0.92 -3.49
CA LYS A 80 14.83 -0.28 -4.65
C LYS A 80 14.05 0.95 -5.10
N LYS A 81 14.78 2.04 -5.32
CA LYS A 81 14.30 3.26 -5.97
C LYS A 81 15.18 3.50 -7.20
N GLU A 82 14.59 3.43 -8.39
CA GLU A 82 15.27 3.67 -9.67
C GLU A 82 14.78 4.97 -10.28
N LEU A 83 15.70 5.91 -10.48
CA LEU A 83 15.48 7.10 -11.29
C LEU A 83 15.94 6.76 -12.71
N LYS A 84 15.01 6.73 -13.67
CA LYS A 84 15.32 6.57 -15.08
C LYS A 84 15.53 7.95 -15.72
N LYS A 85 16.04 7.97 -16.95
CA LYS A 85 16.07 9.19 -17.76
C LYS A 85 14.63 9.62 -18.07
N ASP A 86 14.42 10.93 -18.23
CA ASP A 86 13.12 11.56 -18.51
C ASP A 86 12.10 11.51 -17.35
N ASP A 87 12.54 11.78 -16.11
CA ASP A 87 11.71 11.88 -14.89
C ASP A 87 10.88 10.62 -14.53
N ASN A 88 11.16 9.50 -15.17
CA ASN A 88 10.52 8.23 -14.87
C ASN A 88 11.08 7.64 -13.56
N LEU A 89 10.22 7.54 -12.54
CA LEU A 89 10.56 6.95 -11.24
C LEU A 89 9.92 5.57 -11.10
N ALA A 90 10.73 4.55 -10.77
CA ALA A 90 10.25 3.23 -10.40
C ALA A 90 10.62 2.92 -8.94
N VAL A 91 9.62 2.54 -8.14
CA VAL A 91 9.78 2.15 -6.74
C VAL A 91 9.38 0.68 -6.60
N ARG A 92 10.22 -0.12 -5.95
CA ARG A 92 9.92 -1.54 -5.68
C ARG A 92 9.83 -1.79 -4.18
N VAL A 93 8.78 -2.52 -3.82
CA VAL A 93 8.42 -2.92 -2.45
C VAL A 93 8.35 -4.44 -2.42
N GLY A 94 8.86 -5.05 -1.35
CA GLY A 94 8.81 -6.50 -1.14
C GLY A 94 8.68 -6.85 0.33
#